data_AF-A0A7G9BNG6-F1
#
_entry.id   AF-A0A7G9BNG6-F1
#
_cell.length_a   1.000
_cell.length_b   1.000
_cell.length_c   1.000
_cell.angle_alpha   90.00
_cell.angle_beta   90.00
_cell.angle_gamma   90.00
#
_symmetry.space_group_name_H-M   'P 1'
#
loop_
_entity.id
_entity.type
_entity.pdbx_description
1 polymer ?
#
loop_
_entity_poly.entity_id
_entity_poly.type
_entity_poly.pdbx_seq_one_letter_code
_entity_poly.pdbx_strand_id
1 'polypeptide(L)'
;MITLFKRKKLYQYIDIAEERSLYGQYVMVEKGGKTIHAKTDEKAYLKAYINYRMEVKMHQDLFKLLERVHTRPIGFKLLNQSGENIAASIDFTNKEAIERAIEEKIANAKPFGRKIN
;
A
#
# COMPACT_ATOMS: atom_id res chain seq x y z
N MET A 1 -11.22 24.37 -29.76
CA MET A 1 -10.80 24.33 -28.33
C MET A 1 -10.75 22.86 -27.92
N ILE A 2 -9.58 22.21 -27.99
CA ILE A 2 -9.47 20.75 -27.74
C ILE A 2 -9.23 20.54 -26.25
N THR A 3 -10.20 19.96 -25.56
CA THR A 3 -10.09 19.48 -24.19
C THR A 3 -8.98 18.43 -24.12
N LEU A 4 -7.85 18.80 -23.52
CA LEU A 4 -6.70 17.92 -23.33
C LEU A 4 -7.07 16.84 -22.30
N PHE A 5 -7.68 15.73 -22.75
CA PHE A 5 -7.86 14.53 -21.93
C PHE A 5 -6.47 13.99 -21.54
N LYS A 6 -5.93 14.43 -20.39
CA LYS A 6 -4.74 13.81 -19.80
C LYS A 6 -5.05 12.33 -19.55
N ARG A 7 -4.56 11.45 -20.44
CA ARG A 7 -4.69 9.99 -20.33
C ARG A 7 -4.11 9.55 -18.98
N LYS A 8 -4.85 8.69 -18.28
CA LYS A 8 -4.36 8.09 -17.03
C LYS A 8 -3.23 7.12 -17.40
N LYS A 9 -2.11 7.22 -16.67
CA LYS A 9 -1.02 6.24 -16.69
C LYS A 9 -1.43 5.00 -15.89
N LEU A 10 -0.91 3.86 -16.30
CA LEU A 10 -1.11 2.56 -15.65
C LEU A 10 0.08 2.23 -14.76
N TYR A 11 -0.19 1.73 -13.57
CA TYR A 11 0.81 1.31 -12.60
C TYR A 11 0.39 0.00 -11.95
N GLN A 12 1.37 -0.73 -11.42
CA GLN A 12 1.12 -1.96 -10.67
C GLN A 12 1.63 -1.80 -9.23
N TYR A 13 0.71 -1.95 -8.29
CA TYR A 13 1.03 -2.08 -6.86
C TYR A 13 1.26 -3.54 -6.52
N ILE A 14 2.37 -3.81 -5.85
CA ILE A 14 2.71 -5.14 -5.33
C ILE A 14 2.98 -4.97 -3.83
N ASP A 15 2.29 -5.73 -3.00
CA ASP A 15 2.53 -5.73 -1.57
C ASP A 15 3.77 -6.58 -1.27
N ILE A 16 4.65 -6.12 -0.39
CA ILE A 16 5.78 -6.90 0.09
C ILE A 16 5.48 -7.28 1.53
N ALA A 17 5.40 -8.57 1.79
CA ALA A 17 5.14 -9.11 3.11
C ALA A 17 6.23 -10.09 3.55
N GLU A 18 6.39 -10.22 4.85
CA GLU A 18 7.19 -11.24 5.49
C GLU A 18 6.27 -12.36 5.96
N GLU A 19 6.58 -13.60 5.60
CA GLU A 19 5.82 -14.79 6.01
C GLU A 19 6.70 -15.81 6.70
N ARG A 20 6.13 -16.49 7.68
CA ARG A 20 6.79 -17.63 8.32
C ARG A 20 6.67 -18.87 7.42
N SER A 21 7.79 -19.32 6.88
CA SER A 21 7.88 -20.57 6.11
C SER A 21 7.62 -21.80 6.98
N LEU A 22 7.33 -22.93 6.34
CA LEU A 22 7.15 -24.24 6.99
C LEU A 22 8.36 -24.67 7.84
N TYR A 23 9.56 -24.18 7.48
CA TYR A 23 10.82 -24.45 8.19
C TYR A 23 11.09 -23.46 9.33
N GLY A 24 10.14 -22.58 9.64
CA GLY A 24 10.23 -21.60 10.74
C GLY A 24 11.03 -20.35 10.41
N GLN A 25 11.64 -20.24 9.22
CA GLN A 25 12.32 -19.04 8.75
C GLN A 25 11.33 -18.02 8.20
N TYR A 26 11.63 -16.74 8.36
CA TYR A 26 10.88 -15.66 7.72
C TYR A 26 11.38 -15.43 6.30
N VAL A 27 10.47 -15.43 5.33
CA VAL A 27 10.76 -15.19 3.91
C VAL A 27 9.99 -13.97 3.42
N MET A 28 10.61 -13.19 2.55
CA MET A 28 9.93 -12.10 1.85
C MET A 28 9.13 -12.67 0.69
N VAL A 29 7.86 -12.29 0.61
CA VAL A 29 6.95 -12.68 -0.44
C VAL A 29 6.30 -11.45 -1.06
N GLU A 30 6.10 -11.50 -2.37
CA GLU A 30 5.32 -10.51 -3.10
C GLU A 30 3.86 -10.97 -3.14
N LYS A 31 2.96 -10.18 -2.56
CA LYS A 31 1.54 -10.49 -2.46
C LYS A 31 0.72 -9.65 -3.41
N GLY A 32 0.08 -10.38 -4.33
CA GLY A 32 -0.89 -9.82 -5.27
C GLY A 32 -0.31 -8.81 -6.26
N GLY A 33 -1.19 -8.29 -7.11
CA GLY A 33 -0.91 -7.20 -8.04
C GLY A 33 -2.18 -6.38 -8.21
N LYS A 34 -2.20 -5.15 -7.68
CA LYS A 34 -3.34 -4.24 -7.85
C LYS A 34 -3.00 -3.20 -8.92
N THR A 35 -3.82 -3.12 -9.95
CA THR A 35 -3.66 -2.12 -11.00
C THR A 35 -4.09 -0.75 -10.49
N ILE A 36 -3.20 0.24 -10.53
CA ILE A 36 -3.46 1.63 -10.17
C ILE A 36 -3.53 2.47 -11.44
N HIS A 37 -4.63 3.21 -11.59
CA HIS A 37 -4.77 4.23 -12.62
C HIS A 37 -4.60 5.62 -12.01
N ALA A 38 -3.62 6.39 -12.49
CA ALA A 38 -3.33 7.73 -11.98
C ALA A 38 -2.90 8.70 -13.09
N LYS A 39 -3.06 10.01 -12.86
CA LYS A 39 -2.64 11.04 -13.83
C LYS A 39 -1.15 11.38 -13.72
N THR A 40 -0.55 11.12 -12.56
CA THR A 40 0.83 11.47 -12.21
C THR A 40 1.40 10.37 -11.32
N ASP A 41 2.73 10.28 -11.27
CA ASP A 41 3.47 9.31 -10.46
C ASP A 41 3.20 9.53 -8.96
N GLU A 42 3.17 10.80 -8.52
CA GLU A 42 2.73 11.20 -7.18
C GLU A 42 1.35 10.61 -6.80
N LYS A 43 0.35 10.75 -7.69
CA LYS A 43 -1.00 10.22 -7.40
C LYS A 43 -1.04 8.70 -7.40
N ALA A 44 -0.17 8.05 -8.15
CA ALA A 44 -0.01 6.59 -8.11
C ALA A 44 0.62 6.17 -6.79
N TYR A 45 1.67 6.88 -6.37
CA TYR A 45 2.35 6.69 -5.11
C TYR A 45 1.42 6.85 -3.91
N LEU A 46 0.66 7.94 -3.83
CA LEU A 46 -0.26 8.15 -2.71
C LEU A 46 -1.31 7.02 -2.62
N LYS A 47 -1.80 6.51 -3.75
CA LYS A 47 -2.72 5.35 -3.76
C LYS A 47 -2.03 4.07 -3.29
N ALA A 48 -0.80 3.83 -3.74
CA ALA A 48 0.01 2.71 -3.30
C ALA A 48 0.31 2.78 -1.80
N TYR A 49 0.69 3.96 -1.29
CA TYR A 49 0.95 4.22 0.11
C TYR A 49 -0.30 3.98 0.97
N ILE A 50 -1.45 4.49 0.55
CA ILE A 50 -2.73 4.23 1.23
C ILE A 50 -3.01 2.71 1.30
N ASN A 51 -2.84 1.99 0.19
CA ASN A 51 -3.04 0.53 0.18
C ASN A 51 -2.11 -0.17 1.17
N TYR A 52 -0.82 0.15 1.14
CA TYR A 52 0.16 -0.40 2.07
C TYR A 52 -0.22 -0.13 3.54
N ARG A 53 -0.57 1.10 3.88
CA ARG A 53 -0.96 1.47 5.25
C ARG A 53 -2.26 0.80 5.69
N MET A 54 -3.18 0.52 4.76
CA MET A 54 -4.38 -0.27 5.04
C MET A 54 -4.05 -1.73 5.37
N GLU A 55 -3.15 -2.36 4.61
CA GLU A 55 -2.69 -3.74 4.90
C GLU A 55 -1.98 -3.80 6.26
N VAL A 56 -1.13 -2.81 6.58
CA VAL A 56 -0.47 -2.68 7.90
C VAL A 56 -1.50 -2.58 9.03
N LYS A 57 -2.52 -1.74 8.87
CA LYS A 57 -3.60 -1.62 9.85
C LYS A 57 -4.39 -2.92 9.99
N MET A 58 -4.74 -3.55 8.88
CA MET A 58 -5.49 -4.82 8.89
C MET A 58 -4.70 -5.91 9.63
N HIS A 59 -3.38 -6.01 9.39
CA HIS A 59 -2.51 -6.88 10.14
C HIS A 59 -2.55 -6.59 11.65
N GLN A 60 -2.43 -5.32 12.06
CA GLN A 60 -2.49 -4.92 13.46
C GLN A 60 -3.85 -5.25 14.11
N ASP A 61 -4.95 -4.99 13.40
CA ASP A 61 -6.29 -5.27 13.89
C ASP A 61 -6.53 -6.79 14.04
N LEU A 62 -6.07 -7.58 13.07
CA LEU A 62 -6.12 -9.05 13.13
C LEU A 62 -5.23 -9.61 14.25
N PHE A 63 -4.04 -9.06 14.43
CA PHE A 63 -3.13 -9.47 15.51
C PHE A 63 -3.74 -9.21 16.88
N LYS A 64 -4.40 -8.06 17.08
CA LYS A 64 -5.13 -7.78 18.33
C LYS A 64 -6.29 -8.73 18.58
N LEU A 65 -6.93 -9.22 17.52
CA LEU A 65 -8.08 -10.12 17.63
C LEU A 65 -7.69 -11.58 17.86
N LEU A 66 -6.61 -12.04 17.20
CA LEU A 66 -6.26 -13.46 17.11
C LEU A 66 -4.99 -13.83 17.89
N GLU A 67 -4.22 -12.84 18.34
CA GLU A 67 -2.89 -12.96 18.98
C GLU A 67 -1.84 -13.71 18.14
N ARG A 68 -2.18 -14.09 16.90
CA ARG A 68 -1.35 -14.82 15.95
C ARG A 68 -1.69 -14.38 14.53
N VAL A 69 -0.69 -13.88 13.80
CA VAL A 69 -0.79 -13.61 12.37
C VAL A 69 0.49 -14.07 11.68
N HIS A 70 0.37 -14.81 10.59
CA HIS A 70 1.49 -15.47 9.91
C HIS A 70 2.17 -14.61 8.84
N THR A 71 1.51 -13.53 8.43
CA THR A 71 1.98 -12.60 7.41
C THR A 71 2.07 -11.20 7.99
N ARG A 72 3.23 -10.55 7.85
CA ARG A 72 3.41 -9.14 8.22
C ARG A 72 3.71 -8.32 6.96
N PRO A 73 2.93 -7.29 6.61
CA PRO A 73 3.29 -6.36 5.54
C PRO A 73 4.54 -5.56 5.96
N ILE A 74 5.52 -5.48 5.08
CA ILE A 74 6.82 -4.82 5.33
C ILE A 74 7.11 -3.69 4.33
N GLY A 75 6.41 -3.65 3.19
CA GLY A 75 6.57 -2.59 2.20
C GLY A 75 5.70 -2.81 0.98
N PHE A 76 5.98 -2.06 -0.08
CA PHE A 76 5.31 -2.23 -1.37
C PHE A 76 6.25 -1.85 -2.51
N LYS A 77 5.94 -2.35 -3.71
CA LYS A 77 6.50 -1.85 -4.98
C LYS A 77 5.42 -1.09 -5.75
N LEU A 78 5.85 -0.08 -6.49
CA LEU A 78 5.02 0.64 -7.44
C LEU A 78 5.70 0.57 -8.79
N LEU A 79 5.23 -0.30 -9.67
CA LEU A 79 5.79 -0.46 -11.01
C LEU A 79 5.11 0.51 -11.98
N ASN A 80 5.92 1.22 -12.77
CA ASN A 80 5.43 2.05 -13.87
C ASN A 80 5.10 1.21 -15.13
N GLN A 81 4.76 1.86 -16.25
CA GLN A 81 4.43 1.17 -17.50
C GLN A 81 5.62 0.41 -18.12
N SER A 82 6.84 0.79 -17.77
CA SER A 82 8.07 0.11 -18.18
C SER A 82 8.44 -1.05 -17.25
N GLY A 83 7.66 -1.28 -16.18
CA GLY A 83 7.96 -2.30 -15.16
C GLY A 83 8.97 -1.85 -14.09
N GLU A 84 9.39 -0.58 -14.09
CA GLU A 84 10.36 -0.07 -13.14
C GLU A 84 9.70 0.28 -11.81
N ASN A 85 10.31 -0.14 -10.70
CA ASN A 85 9.83 0.22 -9.36
C ASN A 85 10.21 1.67 -9.03
N ILE A 86 9.21 2.56 -9.03
CA ILE A 86 9.39 3.99 -8.77
C ILE A 86 9.04 4.40 -7.33
N ALA A 87 8.66 3.46 -6.45
CA ALA A 87 8.20 3.79 -5.10
C ALA A 87 9.24 4.60 -4.28
N ALA A 88 10.51 4.23 -4.37
CA ALA A 88 11.59 4.88 -3.63
C ALA A 88 12.09 6.19 -4.29
N SER A 89 11.93 6.32 -5.60
CA SER A 89 12.44 7.46 -6.37
C SER A 89 11.45 8.62 -6.49
N ILE A 90 10.18 8.43 -6.11
CA ILE A 90 9.18 9.48 -6.12
C ILE A 90 9.40 10.42 -4.95
N ASP A 91 9.72 11.66 -5.28
CA ASP A 91 9.77 12.79 -4.36
C ASP A 91 8.82 13.91 -4.84
N PHE A 92 8.17 14.57 -3.90
CA PHE A 92 7.24 15.67 -4.17
C PHE A 92 7.05 16.53 -2.92
N THR A 93 6.63 17.77 -3.13
CA THR A 93 6.41 18.74 -2.06
C THR A 93 5.50 18.20 -0.97
N ASN A 94 5.93 18.32 0.29
CA ASN A 94 5.18 17.90 1.48
C ASN A 94 4.87 16.40 1.57
N LYS A 95 5.65 15.54 0.89
CA LYS A 95 5.47 14.07 0.92
C LYS A 95 5.29 13.53 2.33
N GLU A 96 6.23 13.81 3.24
CA GLU A 96 6.19 13.33 4.63
C GLU A 96 4.94 13.81 5.39
N ALA A 97 4.56 15.08 5.22
CA ALA A 97 3.36 15.63 5.87
C ALA A 97 2.08 14.96 5.36
N ILE A 98 2.00 14.69 4.04
CA ILE A 98 0.86 14.01 3.43
C ILE A 98 0.81 12.54 3.87
N GLU A 99 1.96 11.85 3.92
CA GLU A 99 2.06 10.48 4.43
C GLU A 99 1.60 10.39 5.88
N ARG A 100 2.05 11.31 6.74
CA ARG A 100 1.61 11.37 8.14
C ARG A 100 0.10 11.60 8.26
N ALA A 101 -0.47 12.51 7.47
CA ALA A 101 -1.92 12.73 7.47
C ALA A 101 -2.70 11.49 7.00
N ILE A 102 -2.16 10.73 6.03
CA ILE A 102 -2.73 9.44 5.61
C ILE A 102 -2.68 8.42 6.76
N GLU A 103 -1.54 8.32 7.46
CA GLU A 103 -1.37 7.41 8.58
C GLU A 103 -2.33 7.72 9.73
N GLU A 104 -2.45 9.00 10.11
CA GLU A 104 -3.39 9.46 11.13
C GLU A 104 -4.84 9.11 10.74
N LYS A 105 -5.21 9.33 9.47
CA LYS A 105 -6.55 9.00 8.97
C LYS A 105 -6.84 7.50 9.02
N ILE A 106 -5.87 6.67 8.62
CA ILE A 106 -6.01 5.22 8.62
C ILE A 106 -6.05 4.68 10.05
N ALA A 107 -5.20 5.18 10.95
CA ALA A 107 -5.18 4.75 12.35
C ALA A 107 -6.53 5.01 13.05
N ASN A 108 -7.19 6.13 12.73
CA ASN A 108 -8.51 6.49 13.25
C ASN A 108 -9.68 5.81 12.52
N ALA A 109 -9.43 5.09 11.43
CA ALA A 109 -10.47 4.33 10.74
C ALA A 109 -10.97 3.18 11.63
N LYS A 110 -12.27 2.84 11.49
CA LYS A 110 -12.89 1.76 12.26
C LYS A 110 -12.05 0.47 12.15
N PRO A 111 -11.82 -0.25 13.26
CA PRO A 111 -11.05 -1.47 13.24
C PRO A 111 -11.75 -2.54 12.41
N PHE A 112 -10.95 -3.32 11.68
CA PHE A 112 -11.45 -4.43 10.89
C PHE A 112 -12.10 -5.48 11.82
N GLY A 113 -13.35 -5.87 11.55
CA GLY A 113 -14.05 -6.92 12.32
C GLY A 113 -14.99 -6.43 13.45
N ARG A 114 -15.17 -5.12 13.67
CA ARG A 114 -16.21 -4.63 14.59
C ARG A 114 -17.60 -4.85 13.95
N LYS A 115 -18.37 -5.81 14.47
CA LYS A 115 -19.80 -5.93 14.14
C LYS A 115 -20.49 -4.61 14.47
N ILE A 116 -21.33 -4.16 13.55
CA ILE A 116 -22.30 -3.09 13.77
C ILE A 116 -23.30 -3.68 14.76
N ASN A 117 -23.23 -3.26 16.03
CA ASN A 117 -24.31 -3.48 16.99
C ASN A 117 -25.36 -2.39 16.79
#